data_AF-A0A1Q9EPX0-F1
#
_entry.id   AF-A0A1Q9EPX0-F1
#
_cell.length_a   1.000
_cell.length_b   1.000
_cell.length_c   1.000
_cell.angle_alpha   90.00
_cell.angle_beta   90.00
_cell.angle_gamma   90.00
#
_symmetry.space_group_name_H-M   'P 1'
#
loop_
_entity.id
_entity.type
_entity.pdbx_description
1 polymer ?
#
loop_
_entity_poly.entity_id
_entity_poly.type
_entity_poly.pdbx_seq_one_letter_code
_entity_poly.pdbx_strand_id
1 'polypeptide(L)'
;AGVVFLMETSDINSIIVNSVALVFLLSLDEVMAIGLMHDQVRKLLNICEPFVVDRSSDGLDGCEDMDDAATLRMYEAQCAQSSSLRRFLADLFLYQYRQFYIVVLLTPLLVGSYFFQFCEYRDGQFVSHKMFFPKSTAFTFLPSIFPVGYEEDAFWEMPTSDA
;
A
#
# COMPACT_ATOMS: atom_id res chain seq x y z
N ALA A 1 25.96 2.70 -21.55
CA ALA A 1 26.34 1.41 -22.18
C ALA A 1 25.43 1.04 -23.36
N GLY A 2 24.09 1.07 -23.24
CA GLY A 2 23.18 0.67 -24.33
C GLY A 2 23.22 1.53 -25.61
N VAL A 3 23.45 2.84 -25.50
CA VAL A 3 23.50 3.76 -26.66
C VAL A 3 24.71 3.50 -27.57
N VAL A 4 25.84 3.08 -26.99
CA VAL A 4 27.07 2.77 -27.74
C VAL A 4 26.91 1.48 -28.54
N PHE A 5 26.23 0.47 -27.97
CA PHE A 5 25.93 -0.78 -28.66
C PHE A 5 24.97 -0.61 -29.86
N LEU A 6 24.01 0.34 -29.76
CA LEU A 6 23.10 0.71 -30.85
C LEU A 6 23.80 1.43 -32.01
N MET A 7 24.91 2.11 -31.74
CA MET A 7 25.66 2.86 -32.74
C MET A 7 26.66 2.00 -33.53
N GLU A 8 27.16 0.90 -32.95
CA GLU A 8 28.21 0.07 -33.55
C GLU A 8 27.73 -1.09 -34.44
N THR A 9 26.45 -1.51 -34.39
CA THR A 9 26.01 -2.77 -35.04
C THR A 9 24.85 -2.68 -36.04
N SER A 10 24.34 -1.49 -36.38
CA SER A 10 23.07 -1.43 -37.12
C SER A 10 23.12 -0.49 -38.34
N ASP A 11 22.70 -1.01 -39.49
CA ASP A 11 22.43 -0.25 -40.71
C ASP A 11 21.49 0.93 -40.41
N ILE A 12 21.51 2.00 -41.22
CA ILE A 12 20.77 3.25 -40.95
C ILE A 12 19.29 3.01 -40.64
N ASN A 13 18.68 2.04 -41.31
CA ASN A 13 17.29 1.64 -41.07
C ASN A 13 17.06 1.07 -39.66
N SER A 14 18.02 0.33 -39.12
CA SER A 14 17.96 -0.24 -37.78
C SER A 14 18.17 0.82 -36.68
N ILE A 15 18.95 1.87 -36.94
CA ILE A 15 19.07 3.01 -36.02
C ILE A 15 17.73 3.73 -35.91
N ILE A 16 17.07 4.00 -37.04
CA ILE A 16 15.77 4.69 -37.07
C ILE A 16 14.71 3.89 -36.30
N VAL A 17 14.60 2.58 -36.57
CA VAL A 17 13.61 1.72 -35.90
C VAL A 17 13.88 1.65 -34.39
N ASN A 18 15.14 1.55 -33.97
CA ASN A 18 15.50 1.50 -32.55
C ASN A 18 15.28 2.85 -31.84
N SER A 19 15.55 3.98 -32.50
CA SER A 19 15.25 5.30 -31.95
C SER A 19 13.75 5.52 -31.76
N VAL A 20 12.92 5.11 -32.72
CA VAL A 20 11.45 5.20 -32.61
C VAL A 20 10.92 4.29 -31.50
N ALA A 21 11.43 3.05 -31.40
CA ALA A 21 11.06 2.12 -30.35
C ALA A 21 11.43 2.64 -28.95
N LEU A 22 12.60 3.30 -28.81
CA LEU A 22 13.04 3.86 -27.54
C LEU A 22 12.17 5.04 -27.10
N VAL A 23 11.81 5.94 -28.02
CA VAL A 23 10.87 7.04 -27.72
C VAL A 23 9.52 6.50 -27.26
N PHE A 24 9.02 5.45 -27.92
CA PHE A 24 7.78 4.79 -27.51
C PHE A 24 7.88 4.19 -26.10
N LEU A 25 8.97 3.47 -25.81
CA LEU A 25 9.19 2.88 -24.48
C LEU A 25 9.28 3.93 -23.37
N LEU A 26 9.95 5.05 -23.63
CA LEU A 26 10.02 6.16 -22.67
C LEU A 26 8.64 6.80 -22.43
N SER A 27 7.84 6.98 -23.49
CA SER A 27 6.48 7.53 -23.34
C SER A 27 5.56 6.60 -22.54
N LEU A 28 5.73 5.29 -22.67
CA LEU A 28 4.97 4.30 -21.92
C LEU A 28 5.41 4.29 -20.45
N ASP A 29 6.71 4.39 -20.19
CA ASP A 29 7.26 4.46 -18.83
C ASP A 29 6.75 5.69 -18.08
N GLU A 30 6.67 6.86 -18.73
CA GLU A 30 6.12 8.08 -18.13
C GLU A 30 4.63 7.90 -17.77
N VAL A 31 3.83 7.32 -18.65
CA VAL A 31 2.40 7.05 -18.39
C VAL A 31 2.23 6.04 -17.26
N MET A 32 3.04 4.99 -17.22
CA MET A 32 3.00 4.00 -16.14
C MET A 32 3.48 4.60 -14.81
N ALA A 33 4.53 5.41 -14.82
CA ALA A 33 5.04 6.07 -13.63
C ALA A 33 3.97 7.03 -13.04
N ILE A 34 3.28 7.79 -13.89
CA ILE A 34 2.18 8.66 -13.45
C ILE A 34 0.98 7.86 -12.93
N GLY A 35 0.63 6.74 -13.60
CA GLY A 35 -0.50 5.90 -13.20
C GLY A 35 -0.27 5.05 -11.94
N LEU A 36 0.99 4.65 -11.69
CA LEU A 36 1.38 3.85 -10.52
C LEU A 36 1.85 4.72 -9.34
N MET A 37 2.09 6.00 -9.54
CA MET A 37 2.44 6.91 -8.44
C MET A 37 1.27 7.03 -7.46
N HIS A 38 1.57 6.83 -6.18
CA HIS A 38 0.61 7.08 -5.12
C HIS A 38 0.34 8.60 -4.99
N ASP A 39 -0.90 8.99 -4.71
CA ASP A 39 -1.33 10.40 -4.65
C ASP A 39 -0.46 11.26 -3.70
N GLN A 40 0.08 10.66 -2.65
CA GLN A 40 0.98 11.35 -1.72
C GLN A 40 2.32 11.70 -2.35
N VAL A 41 2.87 10.80 -3.17
CA VAL A 41 4.13 11.05 -3.91
C VAL A 41 3.90 12.12 -4.97
N ARG A 42 2.76 12.08 -5.66
CA ARG A 42 2.37 13.11 -6.63
C ARG A 42 2.27 14.50 -6.00
N LYS A 43 1.66 14.60 -4.82
CA LYS A 43 1.61 15.86 -4.06
C LYS A 43 2.99 16.36 -3.67
N LEU A 44 3.88 15.46 -3.23
CA LEU A 44 5.24 15.83 -2.85
C LEU A 44 6.05 16.29 -4.08
N LEU A 45 5.88 15.65 -5.22
CA LEU A 45 6.52 16.01 -6.48
C LEU A 45 6.07 17.39 -6.97
N ASN A 46 4.78 17.72 -6.84
CA ASN A 46 4.27 19.07 -7.11
C ASN A 46 4.86 20.16 -6.19
N ILE A 47 5.26 19.82 -4.96
CA ILE A 47 5.90 20.76 -4.03
C ILE A 47 7.38 20.97 -4.41
N CYS A 48 8.01 19.95 -4.98
CA CYS A 48 9.39 20.02 -5.46
C CYS A 48 9.52 20.66 -6.83
N GLU A 49 8.43 20.76 -7.60
CA GLU A 49 8.45 21.43 -8.89
C GLU A 49 8.68 22.95 -8.69
N PRO A 50 9.69 23.54 -9.36
CA PRO A 50 9.97 24.96 -9.22
C PRO A 50 8.75 25.77 -9.66
N PHE A 51 8.32 26.70 -8.79
CA PHE A 51 7.16 27.55 -9.07
C PHE A 51 7.48 28.48 -10.24
N VAL A 52 7.08 28.08 -11.45
CA VAL A 52 7.18 28.95 -12.63
C VAL A 52 6.03 29.94 -12.52
N VAL A 53 6.36 31.17 -12.11
CA VAL A 53 5.42 32.30 -12.21
C VAL A 53 5.19 32.53 -13.70
N ASP A 54 4.06 32.07 -14.22
CA ASP A 54 3.68 32.32 -15.60
C ASP A 54 3.37 33.81 -15.75
N ARG A 55 4.39 34.58 -16.16
CA ARG A 55 4.28 36.02 -16.41
C ARG A 55 3.59 36.35 -17.72
N SER A 56 3.13 35.35 -18.48
CA SER A 56 2.70 35.52 -19.87
C SER A 56 1.19 35.37 -20.12
N SER A 57 0.41 34.90 -19.15
CA SER A 57 -1.03 34.65 -19.33
C SER A 57 -1.96 35.74 -18.81
N ASP A 58 -1.49 36.66 -17.97
CA ASP A 58 -2.27 37.82 -17.56
C ASP A 58 -1.66 39.07 -18.18
N GLY A 59 -2.41 39.72 -19.07
CA GLY A 59 -2.08 41.03 -19.65
C GLY A 59 -2.16 42.17 -18.62
N LEU A 60 -1.49 42.00 -17.48
CA LEU A 60 -1.33 42.96 -16.40
C LEU A 60 0.14 43.34 -16.31
N ASP A 61 0.58 44.09 -17.32
CA ASP A 61 1.83 44.85 -17.34
C ASP A 61 1.72 46.06 -16.40
N GLY A 62 1.48 45.82 -15.11
CA GLY A 62 1.33 46.89 -14.13
C GLY A 62 0.75 46.44 -12.80
N CYS A 63 1.54 45.70 -12.01
CA CYS A 63 1.47 45.64 -10.54
C CYS A 63 2.79 45.03 -10.05
N GLU A 64 3.91 45.71 -10.32
CA GLU A 64 5.02 45.67 -9.37
C GLU A 64 4.50 46.30 -8.06
N ASP A 65 4.84 45.69 -6.93
CA ASP A 65 4.39 46.04 -5.57
C ASP A 65 3.04 45.45 -5.11
N MET A 66 2.81 44.15 -5.34
CA MET A 66 2.04 43.41 -4.33
C MET A 66 2.88 43.35 -3.05
N ASP A 67 2.59 44.28 -2.14
CA ASP A 67 3.16 44.41 -0.80
C ASP A 67 3.32 43.02 -0.13
N ASP A 68 4.57 42.60 0.10
CA ASP A 68 4.91 41.33 0.75
C ASP A 68 4.20 41.18 2.10
N ALA A 69 3.83 42.30 2.74
CA ALA A 69 3.04 42.26 3.97
C ALA A 69 1.59 41.77 3.75
N ALA A 70 1.00 41.99 2.57
CA ALA A 70 -0.34 41.51 2.24
C ALA A 70 -0.37 40.00 1.99
N THR A 71 0.64 39.45 1.31
CA THR A 71 0.80 38.00 1.14
C THR A 71 1.11 37.31 2.47
N LEU A 72 1.96 37.90 3.31
CA LEU A 72 2.23 37.37 4.65
C LEU A 72 0.97 37.31 5.51
N ARG A 73 0.12 38.35 5.47
CA ARG A 73 -1.15 38.40 6.22
C ARG A 73 -2.17 37.37 5.73
N MET A 74 -2.21 37.08 4.43
CA MET A 74 -3.04 35.99 3.90
C MET A 74 -2.57 34.62 4.40
N TYR A 75 -1.25 34.38 4.43
CA TYR A 75 -0.68 33.15 5.00
C TYR A 75 -0.92 33.03 6.52
N GLU A 76 -0.78 34.13 7.27
CA GLU A 76 -1.05 34.16 8.70
C GLU A 76 -2.53 33.90 9.02
N ALA A 77 -3.46 34.46 8.24
CA ALA A 77 -4.89 34.20 8.39
C ALA A 77 -5.24 32.73 8.10
N GLN A 78 -4.59 32.12 7.11
CA GLN A 78 -4.78 30.72 6.75
C GLN A 78 -4.17 29.77 7.81
N CYS A 79 -3.04 30.15 8.40
CA CYS A 79 -2.42 29.43 9.53
C CYS A 79 -3.20 29.62 10.85
N ALA A 80 -3.81 30.78 11.11
CA ALA A 80 -4.62 31.01 12.30
C ALA A 80 -5.92 30.17 12.30
N GLN A 81 -6.45 29.87 11.11
CA GLN A 81 -7.57 28.93 10.94
C GLN A 81 -7.15 27.46 11.14
N SER A 82 -5.84 27.16 11.20
CA SER A 82 -5.26 25.84 11.53
C SER A 82 -5.21 25.53 13.04
N SER A 83 -5.92 26.30 13.89
CA SER A 83 -6.07 26.00 15.33
C SER A 83 -6.82 24.69 15.62
N SER A 84 -7.28 23.96 14.60
CA SER A 84 -7.81 22.61 14.73
C SER A 84 -6.78 21.51 14.46
N LEU A 85 -5.51 21.69 14.84
CA LEU A 85 -4.52 20.61 14.84
C LEU A 85 -5.05 19.32 15.48
N ARG A 86 -5.92 19.43 16.50
CA ARG A 86 -6.64 18.27 17.07
C ARG A 86 -7.60 17.58 16.10
N ARG A 87 -8.36 18.33 15.28
CA ARG A 87 -9.25 17.75 14.27
C ARG A 87 -8.44 17.16 13.11
N PHE A 88 -7.38 17.85 12.70
CA PHE A 88 -6.47 17.35 11.68
C PHE A 88 -5.75 16.07 12.13
N LEU A 89 -5.23 16.04 13.37
CA LEU A 89 -4.63 14.85 13.95
C LEU A 89 -5.67 13.74 14.15
N ALA A 90 -6.90 14.05 14.55
CA ALA A 90 -7.96 13.06 14.70
C ALA A 90 -8.37 12.46 13.34
N ASP A 91 -8.55 13.28 12.30
CA ASP A 91 -8.87 12.81 10.94
C ASP A 91 -7.70 12.05 10.32
N LEU A 92 -6.47 12.54 10.50
CA LEU A 92 -5.26 11.84 10.06
C LEU A 92 -5.13 10.50 10.78
N PHE A 93 -5.35 10.45 12.09
CA PHE A 93 -5.29 9.20 12.83
C PHE A 93 -6.40 8.24 12.42
N LEU A 94 -7.64 8.72 12.30
CA LEU A 94 -8.78 7.89 11.91
C LEU A 94 -8.65 7.36 10.49
N TYR A 95 -8.13 8.16 9.54
CA TYR A 95 -7.98 7.74 8.15
C TYR A 95 -6.75 6.87 7.95
N GLN A 96 -5.58 7.30 8.44
CA GLN A 96 -4.32 6.58 8.27
C GLN A 96 -4.30 5.26 9.04
N TYR A 97 -4.82 5.24 10.28
CA TYR A 97 -4.85 4.03 11.11
C TYR A 97 -6.12 3.20 10.95
N ARG A 98 -7.05 3.55 10.05
CA ARG A 98 -8.25 2.72 9.80
C ARG A 98 -7.88 1.28 9.49
N GLN A 99 -6.91 1.08 8.59
CA GLN A 99 -6.44 -0.26 8.22
C GLN A 99 -5.81 -0.98 9.41
N PHE A 100 -5.02 -0.27 10.21
CA PHE A 100 -4.44 -0.81 11.43
C PHE A 100 -5.50 -1.25 12.43
N TYR A 101 -6.51 -0.42 12.71
CA TYR A 101 -7.62 -0.78 13.59
C TYR A 101 -8.42 -1.98 13.08
N ILE A 102 -8.66 -2.06 11.76
CA ILE A 102 -9.31 -3.23 11.16
C ILE A 102 -8.49 -4.49 11.42
N VAL A 103 -7.18 -4.48 11.18
CA VAL A 103 -6.31 -5.64 11.42
C VAL A 103 -6.26 -5.99 12.90
N VAL A 104 -6.10 -5.01 13.78
CA VAL A 104 -6.08 -5.20 15.24
C VAL A 104 -7.39 -5.75 15.78
N LEU A 105 -8.53 -5.43 15.16
CA LEU A 105 -9.83 -5.97 15.53
C LEU A 105 -10.09 -7.35 14.90
N LEU A 106 -9.70 -7.55 13.64
CA LEU A 106 -9.90 -8.80 12.91
C LEU A 106 -9.03 -9.93 13.48
N THR A 107 -7.82 -9.60 13.93
CA THR A 107 -6.88 -10.58 14.51
C THR A 107 -7.46 -11.31 15.71
N PRO A 108 -7.92 -10.65 16.81
CA PRO A 108 -8.52 -11.33 17.95
C PRO A 108 -9.86 -11.98 17.61
N LEU A 109 -10.61 -11.47 16.64
CA LEU A 109 -11.83 -12.15 16.17
C LEU A 109 -11.50 -13.49 15.49
N LEU A 110 -10.51 -13.51 14.60
CA LEU A 110 -10.07 -14.74 13.92
C LEU A 110 -9.41 -15.70 14.90
N VAL A 111 -8.51 -15.21 15.74
CA VAL A 111 -7.84 -16.01 16.77
C VAL A 111 -8.88 -16.55 17.75
N GLY A 112 -9.79 -15.71 18.23
CA GLY A 112 -10.88 -16.13 19.11
C GLY A 112 -11.75 -17.18 18.46
N SER A 113 -12.21 -16.95 17.22
CA SER A 113 -12.98 -17.94 16.45
C SER A 113 -12.25 -19.27 16.30
N TYR A 114 -10.93 -19.24 16.08
CA TYR A 114 -10.10 -20.42 16.03
C TYR A 114 -10.07 -21.15 17.39
N PHE A 115 -9.81 -20.44 18.48
CA PHE A 115 -9.81 -21.02 19.83
C PHE A 115 -11.17 -21.62 20.19
N PHE A 116 -12.29 -20.97 19.86
CA PHE A 116 -13.61 -21.51 20.12
C PHE A 116 -13.94 -22.75 19.28
N GLN A 117 -13.34 -22.89 18.09
CA GLN A 117 -13.60 -24.02 17.21
C GLN A 117 -12.71 -25.23 17.53
N PHE A 118 -11.49 -25.01 18.02
CA PHE A 118 -10.47 -26.06 18.17
C PHE A 118 -10.08 -26.36 19.63
N CYS A 119 -10.51 -25.55 20.60
CA CYS A 119 -10.24 -25.79 22.02
C CYS A 119 -11.53 -26.02 22.80
N GLU A 120 -11.48 -26.99 23.71
CA GLU A 120 -12.53 -27.27 24.68
C GLU A 120 -12.08 -26.72 26.04
N TYR A 121 -12.98 -26.05 26.76
CA TYR A 121 -12.70 -25.57 28.11
C TYR A 121 -12.99 -26.67 29.11
N ARG A 122 -11.94 -27.25 29.72
CA ARG A 122 -12.03 -28.30 30.74
C ARG A 122 -11.25 -27.89 31.98
N ASP A 123 -11.85 -28.07 33.16
CA ASP A 123 -11.21 -27.87 34.47
C ASP A 123 -10.51 -26.51 34.65
N GLY A 124 -11.06 -25.45 34.05
CA GLY A 124 -10.49 -24.11 34.16
C GLY A 124 -9.38 -23.79 33.14
N GLN A 125 -9.10 -24.70 32.22
CA GLN A 125 -8.07 -24.54 31.20
C GLN A 125 -8.63 -24.79 29.79
N PHE A 126 -8.03 -24.12 28.78
CA PHE A 126 -8.34 -24.40 27.38
C PHE A 126 -7.45 -25.55 26.89
N VAL A 127 -8.07 -26.66 26.53
CA VAL A 127 -7.38 -27.85 26.02
C VAL A 127 -7.69 -27.97 24.53
N SER A 128 -6.66 -28.05 23.68
CA SER A 128 -6.84 -28.25 22.24
C SER A 128 -7.38 -29.66 21.96
N HIS A 129 -8.25 -29.81 20.96
CA HIS A 129 -8.61 -31.15 20.46
C HIS A 129 -7.38 -31.91 19.94
N LYS A 130 -7.47 -33.25 19.96
CA LYS A 130 -6.44 -34.12 19.38
C LYS A 130 -6.30 -33.81 17.89
N MET A 131 -5.07 -33.63 17.42
CA MET A 131 -4.80 -33.39 16.00
C MET A 131 -4.27 -34.64 15.32
N PHE A 132 -4.76 -34.91 14.12
CA PHE A 132 -4.42 -36.09 13.32
C PHE A 132 -3.85 -35.64 11.98
N PHE A 133 -2.87 -36.39 11.45
CA PHE A 133 -2.37 -36.11 10.11
C PHE A 133 -3.38 -36.56 9.06
N PRO A 134 -3.54 -35.81 7.95
CA PRO A 134 -4.28 -36.32 6.81
C PRO A 134 -3.50 -37.48 6.17
N LYS A 135 -4.18 -38.57 5.83
CA LYS A 135 -3.57 -39.74 5.15
C LYS A 135 -2.96 -39.42 3.79
N SER A 136 -3.31 -38.27 3.21
CA SER A 136 -2.79 -37.82 1.91
C SER A 136 -2.64 -36.30 1.89
N THR A 137 -1.58 -35.83 1.24
CA THR A 137 -1.33 -34.40 0.94
C THR A 137 -2.00 -33.95 -0.36
N ALA A 138 -2.77 -34.82 -1.01
CA ALA A 138 -3.49 -34.47 -2.24
C ALA A 138 -4.48 -33.32 -1.98
N PHE A 139 -4.23 -32.18 -2.60
CA PHE A 139 -5.06 -31.00 -2.45
C PHE A 139 -6.43 -31.26 -3.06
N THR A 140 -7.46 -31.35 -2.22
CA THR A 140 -8.83 -31.53 -2.70
C THR A 140 -9.47 -30.16 -2.82
N PHE A 141 -9.94 -29.82 -4.03
CA PHE A 141 -10.49 -28.49 -4.34
C PHE A 141 -11.76 -28.13 -3.53
N LEU A 142 -12.42 -29.12 -2.91
CA LEU A 142 -13.67 -28.96 -2.17
C LEU A 142 -13.66 -29.81 -0.87
N PRO A 143 -13.02 -29.33 0.22
CA PRO A 143 -12.88 -30.08 1.47
C PRO A 143 -14.21 -30.33 2.20
N SER A 144 -15.27 -29.58 1.87
CA SER A 144 -16.61 -29.80 2.45
C SER A 144 -17.36 -30.99 1.84
N ILE A 145 -17.07 -31.36 0.58
CA ILE A 145 -17.76 -32.45 -0.14
C ILE A 145 -16.98 -33.76 -0.01
N PHE A 146 -15.66 -33.66 0.06
CA PHE A 146 -14.76 -34.81 0.13
C PHE A 146 -13.98 -34.74 1.45
N PRO A 147 -14.50 -35.34 2.54
CA PRO A 147 -13.81 -35.33 3.81
C PRO A 147 -12.47 -36.04 3.66
N VAL A 148 -11.41 -35.37 4.11
CA VAL A 148 -10.05 -35.92 4.09
C VAL A 148 -9.98 -37.02 5.15
N GLY A 149 -9.47 -38.19 4.77
CA GLY A 149 -9.23 -39.26 5.74
C GLY A 149 -8.05 -38.89 6.65
N TYR A 150 -8.23 -39.03 7.96
CA TYR A 150 -7.19 -38.81 8.96
C TYR A 150 -6.58 -40.13 9.41
N GLU A 151 -5.32 -40.10 9.87
CA GLU A 151 -4.65 -41.22 10.54
C GLU A 151 -5.29 -41.52 11.90
N GLU A 152 -5.16 -42.76 12.38
CA GLU A 152 -5.78 -43.19 13.65
C GLU A 152 -5.00 -42.68 14.87
N ASP A 153 -3.68 -42.50 14.72
CA ASP A 153 -2.81 -42.02 15.78
C ASP A 153 -2.78 -40.49 15.79
N ALA A 154 -3.09 -39.89 16.93
CA ALA A 154 -2.98 -38.46 17.12
C ALA A 154 -1.50 -38.07 17.17
N PHE A 155 -1.07 -37.17 16.28
CA PHE A 155 0.30 -36.68 16.31
C PHE A 155 0.52 -35.66 17.43
N TRP A 156 -0.55 -34.99 17.85
CA TRP A 156 -0.54 -34.03 18.95
C TRP A 156 -1.70 -34.29 19.90
N GLU A 157 -1.34 -34.51 21.15
CA GLU A 157 -2.25 -34.56 22.29
C GLU A 157 -1.65 -33.72 23.42
N MET A 158 -2.48 -32.90 24.05
CA MET A 158 -2.05 -32.09 25.19
C MET A 158 -1.62 -33.03 26.33
N PRO A 159 -0.42 -32.89 26.92
CA PRO A 159 -0.04 -33.71 28.06
C PRO A 159 -1.00 -33.45 29.22
N THR A 160 -1.64 -34.50 29.72
CA THR A 160 -2.46 -34.44 30.94
C THR A 160 -1.55 -34.33 32.15
N SER A 161 -1.93 -33.51 33.14
CA SER A 161 -1.15 -33.26 34.37
C SER A 161 -1.00 -34.48 35.30
N ASP A 162 -1.59 -35.62 34.95
CA ASP A 162 -1.68 -36.81 35.79
C ASP A 162 -0.52 -37.81 35.59
N ALA A 163 0.54 -37.41 34.88
CA ALA A 163 1.73 -38.22 34.60
C ALA A 163 2.92 -37.90 35.53
#